data_AF-A0A2A4SSG2-F1
#
_entry.id   AF-A0A2A4SSG2-F1
#
_cell.length_a   1.000
_cell.length_b   1.000
_cell.length_c   1.000
_cell.angle_alpha   90.00
_cell.angle_beta   90.00
_cell.angle_gamma   90.00
#
_symmetry.space_group_name_H-M   'P 1'
#
loop_
_entity.id
_entity.type
_entity.pdbx_description
1 polymer ?
#
loop_
_entity_poly.entity_id
_entity_poly.type
_entity_poly.pdbx_seq_one_letter_code
_entity_poly.pdbx_strand_id
1 'polypeptide(L)'
;MLVLTKQHNLAIMKYLTLIERKIIEKMLRYESASYRSIGKVLKKSHTTISYEIHNNQGHRDYYNAEDAHVLFLRRQLHKGNKTKIERNKALKDFILDHLKEGWSPNAIAGYIKRFYQK
;
A
#
# COMPACT_ATOMS: atom_id res chain seq x y z
N MET A 1 10.14 -11.28 -28.32
CA MET A 1 10.53 -10.99 -26.93
C MET A 1 9.46 -10.05 -26.36
N LEU A 2 8.62 -10.58 -25.47
CA LEU A 2 7.27 -10.10 -25.18
C LEU A 2 7.18 -8.63 -24.74
N VAL A 3 6.25 -7.95 -25.41
CA VAL A 3 5.68 -6.62 -25.18
C VAL A 3 5.40 -6.36 -23.70
N LEU A 4 6.18 -5.50 -23.05
CA LEU A 4 5.86 -4.98 -21.71
C LEU A 4 4.83 -3.85 -21.86
N THR A 5 3.58 -4.17 -21.54
CA THR A 5 2.41 -3.31 -21.71
C THR A 5 2.47 -2.06 -20.81
N LYS A 6 2.01 -0.94 -21.38
CA LYS A 6 1.95 0.43 -20.83
C LYS A 6 1.40 0.55 -19.40
N GLN A 7 0.65 -0.45 -18.91
CA GLN A 7 0.11 -0.54 -17.56
C GLN A 7 1.19 -0.74 -16.48
N HIS A 8 2.29 -1.42 -16.80
CA HIS A 8 3.38 -1.71 -15.86
C HIS A 8 4.18 -0.44 -15.48
N ASN A 9 4.27 0.56 -16.37
CA ASN A 9 5.09 1.76 -16.15
C ASN A 9 4.51 2.77 -15.15
N LEU A 10 3.19 2.82 -14.96
CA LEU A 10 2.56 3.79 -14.04
C LEU A 10 2.71 3.39 -12.55
N ALA A 11 2.74 2.09 -12.25
CA ALA A 11 2.94 1.58 -10.88
C ALA A 11 4.40 1.71 -10.41
N ILE A 12 5.37 1.62 -11.32
CA ILE A 12 6.81 1.77 -11.06
C ILE A 12 7.15 3.18 -10.57
N MET A 13 6.42 4.22 -10.99
CA MET A 13 6.68 5.60 -10.55
C MET A 13 6.26 5.87 -9.10
N LYS A 14 5.27 5.13 -8.57
CA LYS A 14 4.65 5.42 -7.27
C LYS A 14 5.42 4.84 -6.08
N TYR A 15 6.05 3.68 -6.24
CA TYR A 15 6.68 2.96 -5.14
C TYR A 15 8.15 2.68 -5.44
N LEU A 16 8.96 2.54 -4.39
CA LEU A 16 10.34 2.12 -4.54
C LEU A 16 10.39 0.69 -5.07
N THR A 17 11.28 0.45 -6.03
CA THR A 17 11.65 -0.86 -6.56
C THR A 17 12.66 -1.53 -5.62
N LEU A 18 12.94 -2.82 -5.83
CA LEU A 18 14.00 -3.51 -5.08
C LEU A 18 15.38 -2.90 -5.33
N ILE A 19 15.66 -2.48 -6.58
CA ILE A 19 16.92 -1.83 -6.95
C ILE A 19 17.09 -0.51 -6.20
N GLU A 20 16.06 0.33 -6.18
CA GLU A 20 16.09 1.59 -5.43
C GLU A 20 16.29 1.33 -3.92
N ARG A 21 15.68 0.29 -3.35
CA ARG A 21 15.92 -0.11 -1.95
C ARG A 21 17.36 -0.56 -1.69
N LYS A 22 17.98 -1.29 -2.62
CA LYS A 22 19.40 -1.68 -2.51
C LYS A 22 20.33 -0.46 -2.56
N ILE A 23 19.97 0.56 -3.34
CA ILE A 23 20.70 1.84 -3.34
C ILE A 23 20.53 2.54 -1.99
N ILE A 24 19.32 2.58 -1.43
CA ILE A 24 19.07 3.13 -0.08
C ILE A 24 19.93 2.41 0.96
N GLU A 25 19.93 1.07 0.98
CA GLU A 25 20.73 0.27 1.91
C GLU A 25 22.22 0.57 1.78
N LYS A 26 22.75 0.59 0.55
CA LYS A 26 24.15 0.90 0.29
C LYS A 26 24.52 2.29 0.82
N MET A 27 23.74 3.31 0.46
CA MET A 27 24.02 4.69 0.84
C MET A 27 23.92 4.94 2.35
N LEU A 28 22.97 4.27 3.03
CA LEU A 28 22.87 4.36 4.48
C LEU A 28 24.02 3.65 5.19
N ARG A 29 24.41 2.46 4.72
CA ARG A 29 25.40 1.62 5.40
C ARG A 29 26.84 2.06 5.16
N TYR A 30 27.18 2.44 3.93
CA TYR A 30 28.58 2.67 3.55
C TYR A 30 28.94 4.14 3.37
N GLU A 31 27.95 5.00 3.09
CA GLU A 31 28.19 6.41 2.76
C GLU A 31 27.65 7.36 3.85
N SER A 32 27.00 6.81 4.90
CA SER A 32 26.32 7.59 5.95
C SER A 32 25.42 8.69 5.38
N ALA A 33 24.80 8.43 4.22
CA ALA A 33 24.09 9.44 3.47
C ALA A 33 22.78 9.84 4.16
N SER A 34 22.48 11.14 4.16
CA SER A 34 21.19 11.64 4.64
C SER A 34 20.04 11.27 3.70
N TYR A 35 18.81 11.20 4.23
CA TYR A 35 17.60 10.95 3.42
C TYR A 35 17.42 11.95 2.27
N ARG A 36 17.90 13.19 2.42
CA ARG A 36 17.90 14.19 1.34
C ARG A 36 18.87 13.85 0.23
N SER A 37 20.07 13.38 0.56
CA SER A 37 21.07 12.93 -0.42
C SER A 37 20.53 11.74 -1.22
N ILE A 38 20.01 10.74 -0.50
CA ILE A 38 19.40 9.54 -1.10
C ILE A 38 18.23 9.92 -2.02
N GLY A 39 17.34 10.82 -1.57
CA GLY A 39 16.23 11.31 -2.37
C GLY A 39 16.68 11.99 -3.67
N LYS A 40 17.75 12.78 -3.64
CA LYS A 40 18.32 13.40 -4.86
C LYS A 40 18.82 12.35 -5.85
N VAL A 41 19.56 11.33 -5.39
CA VAL A 41 20.07 10.24 -6.23
C VAL A 41 18.94 9.47 -6.89
N LEU A 42 17.90 9.13 -6.12
CA LEU A 42 16.75 8.36 -6.60
C LEU A 42 15.69 9.20 -7.32
N LYS A 43 15.86 10.53 -7.39
CA LYS A 43 14.85 11.48 -7.86
C LYS A 43 13.50 11.29 -7.15
N LYS A 44 13.55 11.04 -5.84
CA LYS A 44 12.39 10.92 -4.94
C LYS A 44 12.44 11.97 -3.84
N SER A 45 11.30 12.25 -3.23
CA SER A 45 11.27 13.09 -2.04
C SER A 45 12.05 12.45 -0.90
N HIS A 46 12.78 13.25 -0.11
CA HIS A 46 13.36 12.79 1.16
C HIS A 46 12.30 12.21 2.11
N THR A 47 11.04 12.69 2.02
CA THR A 47 9.92 12.12 2.77
C THR A 47 9.61 10.70 2.32
N THR A 48 9.71 10.39 1.03
CA THR A 48 9.56 9.01 0.51
C THR A 48 10.59 8.07 1.13
N ILE A 49 11.85 8.52 1.25
CA ILE A 49 12.91 7.74 1.88
C ILE A 49 12.61 7.55 3.38
N SER A 50 12.27 8.62 4.09
CA SER A 50 11.90 8.53 5.51
C SER A 50 10.71 7.59 5.74
N TYR A 51 9.65 7.68 4.93
CA TYR A 51 8.50 6.78 4.99
C TYR A 51 8.90 5.33 4.74
N GLU A 52 9.77 5.07 3.77
CA GLU A 52 10.28 3.73 3.48
C GLU A 52 11.01 3.14 4.68
N ILE A 53 11.98 3.86 5.24
CA ILE A 53 12.74 3.38 6.40
C ILE A 53 11.79 3.12 7.58
N HIS A 54 10.95 4.09 7.91
CA HIS A 54 10.04 3.97 9.06
C HIS A 54 9.05 2.79 8.92
N ASN A 55 8.54 2.54 7.72
CA ASN A 55 7.50 1.53 7.51
C ASN A 55 8.05 0.13 7.20
N ASN A 56 9.23 0.05 6.59
CA ASN A 56 9.73 -1.19 6.00
C ASN A 56 11.10 -1.61 6.54
N GLN A 57 11.65 -0.99 7.59
CA GLN A 57 12.92 -1.43 8.20
C GLN A 57 12.85 -2.83 8.83
N GLY A 58 11.68 -3.28 9.28
CA GLY A 58 11.53 -4.57 9.95
C GLY A 58 12.11 -4.59 11.36
N HIS A 59 12.52 -5.77 11.84
CA HIS A 59 12.99 -5.97 13.22
C HIS A 59 14.51 -5.83 13.40
N ARG A 60 15.25 -5.57 12.33
CA ARG A 60 16.70 -5.45 12.38
C ARG A 60 17.10 -4.05 12.84
N ASP A 61 18.24 -3.97 13.51
CA ASP A 61 18.85 -2.70 13.92
C ASP A 61 19.31 -1.84 12.73
N TYR A 62 19.32 -2.41 11.52
CA TYR A 62 19.68 -1.74 10.28
C TYR A 62 18.64 -1.95 9.19
N TYR A 63 18.60 -1.04 8.22
CA TYR A 63 17.78 -1.19 7.03
C TYR A 63 18.31 -2.29 6.11
N ASN A 64 17.45 -3.25 5.75
CA ASN A 64 17.75 -4.31 4.78
C ASN A 64 16.77 -4.21 3.60
N ALA A 65 17.30 -4.14 2.38
CA ALA A 65 16.50 -3.90 1.19
C ALA A 65 15.52 -5.05 0.85
N GLU A 66 15.94 -6.29 1.05
CA GLU A 66 15.13 -7.47 0.73
C GLU A 66 13.97 -7.62 1.71
N ASP A 67 14.25 -7.51 3.02
CA ASP A 67 13.22 -7.53 4.06
C ASP A 67 12.22 -6.39 3.85
N ALA A 68 12.70 -5.19 3.56
CA ALA A 68 11.86 -4.04 3.27
C ALA A 68 10.96 -4.26 2.05
N HIS A 69 11.49 -4.89 1.00
CA HIS A 69 10.71 -5.23 -0.18
C HIS A 69 9.62 -6.26 0.15
N VAL A 70 9.94 -7.31 0.89
CA VAL A 70 8.98 -8.34 1.33
C VAL A 70 7.89 -7.71 2.22
N LEU A 71 8.25 -6.84 3.17
CA LEU A 71 7.29 -6.13 4.02
C LEU A 71 6.38 -5.23 3.21
N PHE A 72 6.92 -4.51 2.23
CA PHE A 72 6.12 -3.70 1.31
C PHE A 72 5.12 -4.55 0.51
N LEU A 73 5.57 -5.67 -0.07
CA LEU A 73 4.73 -6.59 -0.84
C LEU A 73 3.65 -7.21 0.05
N ARG A 74 4.01 -7.69 1.25
CA ARG A 74 3.06 -8.20 2.25
C ARG A 74 2.02 -7.14 2.57
N ARG A 75 2.41 -5.89 2.76
CA ARG A 75 1.46 -4.80 3.00
C ARG A 75 0.55 -4.57 1.80
N GLN A 76 1.07 -4.60 0.57
CA GLN A 76 0.23 -4.47 -0.63
C GLN A 76 -0.77 -5.62 -0.76
N LEU A 77 -0.36 -6.86 -0.47
CA LEU A 77 -1.25 -8.03 -0.50
C LEU A 77 -2.41 -7.91 0.49
N HIS A 78 -2.18 -7.27 1.65
CA HIS A 78 -3.23 -7.02 2.64
C HIS A 78 -4.03 -5.72 2.38
N LYS A 79 -3.58 -4.87 1.44
CA LYS A 79 -4.40 -3.72 1.00
C LYS A 79 -5.59 -4.29 0.22
N GLY A 80 -6.79 -3.92 0.65
CA GLY A 80 -8.00 -4.47 0.05
C GLY A 80 -8.36 -5.87 0.54
N ASN A 81 -7.89 -6.27 1.73
CA ASN A 81 -8.54 -7.33 2.50
C ASN A 81 -10.05 -7.10 2.42
N LYS A 82 -10.78 -8.12 1.90
CA LYS A 82 -12.22 -8.02 1.58
C LYS A 82 -12.93 -7.19 2.66
N THR A 83 -13.53 -6.08 2.26
CA THR A 83 -14.28 -5.22 3.17
C THR A 83 -15.38 -6.04 3.86
N LYS A 84 -15.94 -5.57 4.98
CA LYS A 84 -17.09 -6.23 5.64
C LYS A 84 -18.18 -6.63 4.63
N ILE A 85 -18.40 -5.77 3.63
CA ILE A 85 -19.36 -5.97 2.54
C ILE A 85 -18.91 -7.12 1.62
N GLU A 86 -17.65 -7.16 1.19
CA GLU A 86 -17.15 -8.22 0.29
C GLU A 86 -17.04 -9.60 0.96
N ARG A 87 -16.95 -9.65 2.30
CA ARG A 87 -16.95 -10.92 3.06
C ARG A 87 -18.35 -11.46 3.33
N ASN A 88 -19.35 -10.59 3.40
CA ASN A 88 -20.73 -10.97 3.70
C ASN A 88 -21.61 -10.75 2.46
N LYS A 89 -21.87 -11.84 1.72
CA LYS A 89 -22.71 -11.80 0.52
C LYS A 89 -24.11 -11.26 0.81
N ALA A 90 -24.74 -11.67 1.90
CA ALA A 90 -26.07 -11.20 2.27
C ALA A 90 -26.11 -9.68 2.54
N LEU A 91 -25.08 -9.15 3.21
CA LEU A 91 -24.94 -7.71 3.42
C LEU A 91 -24.70 -6.96 2.10
N LYS A 92 -23.90 -7.52 1.19
CA LYS A 92 -23.65 -6.93 -0.12
C LYS A 92 -24.92 -6.87 -0.96
N ASP A 93 -25.65 -7.97 -1.03
CA ASP A 93 -26.89 -8.07 -1.80
C ASP A 93 -27.93 -7.09 -1.23
N PHE A 94 -28.09 -7.03 0.10
CA PHE A 94 -28.93 -6.04 0.78
C PHE A 94 -28.61 -4.60 0.38
N ILE A 95 -27.32 -4.21 0.43
CA ILE A 95 -26.90 -2.85 0.06
C ILE A 95 -27.21 -2.58 -1.41
N LEU A 96 -26.93 -3.52 -2.31
CA LEU A 96 -27.15 -3.35 -3.75
C LEU A 96 -28.64 -3.21 -4.09
N ASP A 97 -29.51 -4.00 -3.46
CA ASP A 97 -30.95 -3.96 -3.70
C ASP A 97 -31.56 -2.63 -3.22
N HIS A 98 -31.18 -2.17 -2.01
CA HIS A 98 -31.70 -0.91 -1.48
C HIS A 98 -31.14 0.31 -2.23
N LEU A 99 -29.91 0.24 -2.76
CA LEU A 99 -29.39 1.27 -3.67
C LEU A 99 -30.19 1.34 -4.97
N LYS A 100 -30.61 0.20 -5.54
CA LYS A 100 -31.48 0.17 -6.73
C LYS A 100 -32.87 0.74 -6.45
N GLU A 101 -33.37 0.57 -5.23
CA GLU A 101 -34.64 1.16 -4.77
C GLU A 101 -34.52 2.66 -4.43
N GLY A 102 -33.34 3.26 -4.57
CA GLY A 102 -33.14 4.70 -4.37
C GLY A 102 -32.87 5.12 -2.92
N TRP A 103 -32.56 4.17 -2.03
CA TRP A 103 -32.18 4.52 -0.66
C TRP A 103 -30.85 5.28 -0.64
N SER A 104 -30.76 6.30 0.23
CA SER A 104 -29.49 6.98 0.46
C SER A 104 -28.51 6.10 1.23
N PRO A 105 -27.18 6.24 1.02
CA PRO A 105 -26.18 5.51 1.78
C PRO A 105 -26.32 5.67 3.31
N ASN A 106 -26.74 6.85 3.77
CA ASN A 106 -26.99 7.12 5.19
C ASN A 106 -28.19 6.33 5.74
N ALA A 107 -29.27 6.18 4.96
CA ALA A 107 -30.43 5.39 5.35
C ALA A 107 -30.07 3.90 5.49
N ILE A 108 -29.35 3.36 4.52
CA ILE A 108 -28.84 1.98 4.52
C ILE A 108 -27.93 1.74 5.73
N ALA A 109 -26.99 2.65 6.00
CA ALA A 109 -26.11 2.57 7.17
C ALA A 109 -26.89 2.61 8.49
N GLY A 110 -27.90 3.48 8.59
CA GLY A 110 -28.78 3.58 9.76
C GLY A 110 -29.62 2.33 9.99
N TYR A 111 -30.07 1.67 8.93
CA TYR A 111 -30.78 0.40 9.00
C TYR A 111 -29.85 -0.74 9.47
N ILE A 112 -28.69 -0.89 8.82
CA ILE A 112 -27.69 -1.91 9.19
C ILE A 112 -27.28 -1.76 10.66
N LYS A 113 -27.08 -0.52 11.15
CA LYS A 113 -26.72 -0.28 12.56
C LYS A 113 -27.80 -0.74 13.55
N ARG A 114 -29.08 -0.67 13.16
CA ARG A 114 -30.21 -1.05 14.01
C ARG A 114 -30.47 -2.56 14.02
N PHE A 115 -30.29 -3.22 12.88
CA PHE A 115 -30.76 -4.60 12.69
C PHE A 115 -29.67 -5.63 12.45
N TYR A 116 -28.44 -5.22 12.10
CA TYR A 116 -27.29 -6.09 11.94
C TYR A 116 -26.38 -5.96 13.17
N GLN A 117 -26.65 -6.75 14.21
CA GLN A 117 -25.74 -6.88 15.37
C GLN A 117 -24.51 -7.72 15.02
N LYS A 118 -23.45 -7.53 15.82
CA LYS A 118 -22.08 -7.99 15.62
C LYS A 118 -21.95 -9.51 15.63
#